data_AF-A0A438J0X2-F1
#
_entry.id   AF-A0A438J0X2-F1
#
_cell.length_a   1.000
_cell.length_b   1.000
_cell.length_c   1.000
_cell.angle_alpha   90.00
_cell.angle_beta   90.00
_cell.angle_gamma   90.00
#
_symmetry.space_group_name_H-M   'P 1'
#
loop_
_entity.id
_entity.type
_entity.pdbx_description
1 polymer ?
#
loop_
_entity_poly.entity_id
_entity_poly.type
_entity_poly.pdbx_seq_one_letter_code
_entity_poly.pdbx_strand_id
1 'polypeptide(L)'
;MAPGRKRSPSELTQPPTTTPMTPFYVDVPMHTSNEGTSSSNGGKPLPITIKPSDGKQTGKYCEKLSNEIGLTVRQHAPVRVEKWKQMPRAEINTMLDRIKFFPCLTMKEKFALDLTQEHVKKSLEKQLSDRFRNWRCDLHKHFKKFPTVVEAKRNPHESVSNQKIGTIFVIDFQSTENGEMVGQIELFKLVHWKSQDGWINQEARDYYVRLF
;
A
#
# COMPACT_ATOMS: atom_id res chain seq x y z
N MET A 1 -55.23 12.83 -48.22
CA MET A 1 -54.77 11.93 -47.13
C MET A 1 -53.33 11.57 -47.43
N ALA A 2 -52.29 11.88 -46.64
CA ALA A 2 -52.20 12.48 -45.31
C ALA A 2 -50.87 13.28 -45.21
N PRO A 3 -50.85 14.43 -44.50
CA PRO A 3 -49.62 15.15 -44.15
C PRO A 3 -49.21 14.94 -42.69
N GLY A 4 -47.90 15.07 -42.44
CA GLY A 4 -47.35 15.68 -41.22
C GLY A 4 -47.32 14.84 -39.93
N ARG A 5 -46.16 14.27 -39.59
CA ARG A 5 -45.80 13.98 -38.19
C ARG A 5 -44.72 14.96 -37.73
N LYS A 6 -45.13 15.94 -36.92
CA LYS A 6 -44.27 16.87 -36.18
C LYS A 6 -43.38 16.06 -35.22
N ARG A 7 -42.06 16.28 -35.23
CA ARG A 7 -41.17 15.86 -34.14
C ARG A 7 -41.06 16.98 -33.12
N SER A 8 -41.29 16.62 -31.85
CA SER A 8 -41.20 17.50 -30.69
C SER A 8 -39.72 17.78 -30.34
N PRO A 9 -39.36 18.99 -29.87
CA PRO A 9 -38.01 19.32 -29.42
C PRO A 9 -37.89 19.09 -27.90
N SER A 10 -36.99 18.20 -27.46
CA SER A 10 -36.38 18.18 -26.11
C SER A 10 -35.48 16.96 -25.96
N GLU A 11 -34.18 17.11 -26.22
CA GLU A 11 -33.18 16.21 -25.63
C GLU A 11 -31.97 17.06 -25.25
N LEU A 12 -32.06 17.66 -24.06
CA LEU A 12 -30.89 18.17 -23.35
C LEU A 12 -29.99 16.96 -23.08
N THR A 13 -28.86 16.90 -23.76
CA THR A 13 -27.78 15.96 -23.48
C THR A 13 -27.33 16.19 -22.03
N GLN A 14 -27.65 15.25 -21.14
CA GLN A 14 -27.11 15.23 -19.78
C GLN A 14 -25.59 14.94 -19.85
N PRO A 15 -24.75 15.61 -19.04
CA PRO A 15 -23.33 15.27 -18.96
C PRO A 15 -23.16 13.87 -18.33
N PRO A 16 -22.12 13.11 -18.70
CA PRO A 16 -21.94 11.75 -18.21
C PRO A 16 -21.78 11.73 -16.69
N THR A 17 -22.71 11.04 -16.03
CA THR A 17 -22.70 10.71 -14.61
C THR A 17 -21.36 10.11 -14.21
N THR A 18 -20.65 10.80 -13.32
CA THR A 18 -19.41 10.29 -12.71
C THR A 18 -19.77 9.12 -11.78
N THR A 19 -19.49 7.90 -12.24
CA THR A 19 -19.48 6.72 -11.38
C THR A 19 -18.34 6.88 -10.36
N PRO A 20 -18.60 6.74 -9.03
CA PRO A 20 -17.52 6.72 -8.05
C PRO A 20 -16.63 5.51 -8.29
N MET A 21 -15.33 5.76 -8.50
CA MET A 21 -14.30 4.77 -8.71
C MET A 21 -14.30 3.75 -7.56
N THR A 22 -14.66 2.50 -7.86
CA THR A 22 -14.41 1.37 -6.99
C THR A 22 -12.90 1.16 -6.88
N PRO A 23 -12.34 0.98 -5.66
CA PRO A 23 -10.93 0.61 -5.53
C PRO A 23 -10.73 -0.76 -6.17
N PHE A 24 -9.86 -0.85 -7.18
CA PHE A 24 -9.38 -2.12 -7.72
C PHE A 24 -8.65 -2.89 -6.61
N TYR A 25 -9.36 -3.77 -5.92
CA TYR A 25 -8.75 -4.80 -5.08
C TYR A 25 -8.38 -5.96 -6.00
N VAL A 26 -7.10 -6.08 -6.33
CA VAL A 26 -6.59 -7.28 -7.02
C VAL A 26 -6.42 -8.37 -5.97
N ASP A 27 -7.09 -9.50 -6.16
CA ASP A 27 -6.90 -10.70 -5.34
C ASP A 27 -5.44 -11.16 -5.43
N VAL A 28 -4.70 -11.00 -4.33
CA VAL A 28 -3.29 -11.41 -4.24
C VAL A 28 -3.21 -12.85 -3.73
N PRO A 29 -2.54 -13.77 -4.46
CA PRO A 29 -2.21 -15.10 -3.95
C PRO A 29 -1.25 -14.97 -2.76
N MET A 30 -1.66 -15.50 -1.61
CA MET A 30 -0.86 -15.60 -0.39
C MET A 30 0.38 -16.47 -0.61
N HIS A 31 1.57 -15.89 -0.46
CA HIS A 31 2.76 -16.69 -0.18
C HIS A 31 2.68 -17.22 1.26
N THR A 32 2.40 -18.51 1.41
CA THR A 32 2.50 -19.21 2.68
C THR A 32 3.96 -19.39 3.05
N SER A 33 4.33 -18.96 4.26
CA SER A 33 5.59 -19.37 4.88
C SER A 33 5.28 -19.98 6.24
N ASN A 34 5.70 -21.25 6.37
CA ASN A 34 5.75 -22.15 7.51
C ASN A 34 4.49 -22.33 8.39
N GLU A 35 3.97 -23.56 8.37
CA GLU A 35 2.94 -24.08 9.26
C GLU A 35 3.41 -24.10 10.72
N GLY A 36 3.22 -22.96 11.40
CA GLY A 36 3.19 -22.89 12.85
C GLY A 36 1.76 -23.11 13.36
N THR A 37 1.50 -24.31 13.88
CA THR A 37 0.30 -24.72 14.66
C THR A 37 -0.81 -23.67 14.80
N SER A 38 -1.75 -23.66 13.86
CA SER A 38 -2.94 -22.80 13.90
C SER A 38 -3.97 -23.36 14.88
N SER A 39 -3.96 -22.92 16.14
CA SER A 39 -5.16 -23.00 16.98
C SER A 39 -6.17 -21.96 16.48
N SER A 40 -7.24 -22.41 15.81
CA SER A 40 -8.33 -21.52 15.40
C SER A 40 -9.05 -20.95 16.62
N ASN A 41 -9.44 -19.67 16.58
CA ASN A 41 -10.11 -19.02 17.72
C ASN A 41 -11.65 -19.10 17.64
N GLY A 42 -12.17 -20.08 16.88
CA GLY A 42 -13.61 -20.27 16.70
C GLY A 42 -14.35 -19.06 16.13
N GLY A 43 -13.67 -18.22 15.33
CA GLY A 43 -14.24 -17.00 14.73
C GLY A 43 -14.39 -15.80 15.67
N LYS A 44 -13.96 -15.91 16.94
CA LYS A 44 -13.99 -14.78 17.89
C LYS A 44 -12.78 -13.86 17.69
N PRO A 45 -12.93 -12.53 17.91
CA PRO A 45 -11.80 -11.60 17.83
C PRO A 45 -10.65 -12.02 18.73
N LEU A 46 -9.41 -11.87 18.25
CA LEU A 46 -8.19 -12.25 18.96
C LEU A 46 -7.99 -11.29 20.16
N PRO A 47 -8.09 -11.78 21.41
CA PRO A 47 -7.95 -10.92 22.58
C PRO A 47 -6.53 -10.42 22.71
N ILE A 48 -6.38 -9.10 22.89
CA ILE A 48 -5.08 -8.46 23.11
C ILE A 48 -5.24 -7.30 24.07
N THR A 49 -4.24 -7.09 24.91
CA THR A 49 -4.22 -5.97 25.86
C THR A 49 -3.01 -5.10 25.57
N ILE A 50 -3.23 -3.79 25.46
CA ILE A 50 -2.16 -2.80 25.40
C ILE A 50 -2.11 -2.09 26.74
N LYS A 51 -0.97 -2.15 27.43
CA LYS A 51 -0.83 -1.51 28.74
C LYS A 51 -0.86 0.01 28.60
N PRO A 52 -1.64 0.74 29.42
CA PRO A 52 -1.62 2.21 29.42
C PRO A 52 -0.27 2.82 29.82
N SER A 53 0.53 2.12 30.63
CA SER A 53 1.77 2.63 31.21
C SER A 53 2.94 2.73 30.22
N ASP A 54 3.18 1.67 29.43
CA ASP A 54 4.31 1.58 28.52
C ASP A 54 3.90 1.32 27.06
N GLY A 55 2.60 1.20 26.79
CA GLY A 55 2.06 0.89 25.47
C GLY A 55 2.43 -0.52 24.97
N LYS A 56 2.99 -1.40 25.80
CA LYS A 56 3.35 -2.75 25.38
C LYS A 56 2.11 -3.62 25.24
N GLN A 57 2.11 -4.41 24.17
CA GLN A 57 1.12 -5.44 23.93
C GLN A 57 1.44 -6.66 24.79
N THR A 58 0.42 -7.23 25.43
CA THR A 58 0.54 -8.47 26.20
C THR A 58 -0.59 -9.42 25.85
N GLY A 59 -0.33 -10.72 26.03
CA GLY A 59 -1.28 -11.79 25.74
C GLY A 59 -0.78 -12.74 24.65
N LYS A 60 -1.53 -13.81 24.40
CA LYS A 60 -1.18 -14.89 23.48
C LYS A 60 -0.94 -14.44 22.02
N TYR A 61 -1.53 -13.33 21.61
CA TYR A 61 -1.52 -12.86 20.21
C TYR A 61 -0.62 -11.64 19.98
N CYS A 62 0.26 -11.27 20.93
CA CYS A 62 1.12 -10.09 20.80
C CYS A 62 2.10 -10.18 19.62
N GLU A 63 2.72 -11.34 19.40
CA GLU A 63 3.62 -11.57 18.27
C GLU A 63 2.86 -11.47 16.95
N LYS A 64 1.64 -12.01 16.90
CA LYS A 64 0.76 -11.95 15.72
C LYS A 64 0.37 -10.50 15.39
N LEU A 65 0.03 -9.70 16.39
CA LEU A 65 -0.22 -8.27 16.18
C LEU A 65 1.04 -7.53 15.72
N SER A 66 2.20 -7.84 16.30
CA SER A 66 3.47 -7.26 15.88
C SER A 66 3.81 -7.57 14.42
N ASN A 67 3.54 -8.79 13.97
CA ASN A 67 3.71 -9.21 12.58
C ASN A 67 2.73 -8.51 11.65
N GLU A 68 1.46 -8.40 12.06
CA GLU A 68 0.42 -7.71 11.29
C GLU A 68 0.76 -6.24 11.07
N ILE A 69 1.24 -5.54 12.11
CA ILE A 69 1.71 -4.16 11.99
C ILE A 69 2.86 -4.07 10.97
N GLY A 70 3.83 -4.98 11.03
CA GLY A 70 4.94 -5.03 10.09
C GLY A 70 4.50 -5.29 8.64
N LEU A 71 3.57 -6.21 8.43
CA LEU A 71 3.00 -6.49 7.11
C LEU A 71 2.20 -5.31 6.57
N THR A 72 1.37 -4.71 7.41
CA THR A 72 0.57 -3.52 7.07
C THR A 72 1.46 -2.39 6.55
N VAL A 73 2.57 -2.10 7.24
CA VAL A 73 3.53 -1.09 6.78
C VAL A 73 4.12 -1.45 5.42
N ARG A 74 4.59 -2.68 5.23
CA ARG A 74 5.25 -3.10 3.98
C ARG A 74 4.32 -3.07 2.77
N GLN A 75 3.03 -3.32 2.99
CA GLN A 75 2.05 -3.41 1.91
C GLN A 75 1.34 -2.08 1.61
N HIS A 76 1.17 -1.22 2.62
CA HIS A 76 0.29 -0.06 2.51
C HIS A 76 0.97 1.27 2.80
N ALA A 77 2.17 1.30 3.38
CA ALA A 77 2.85 2.57 3.59
C ALA A 77 3.26 3.20 2.24
N PRO A 78 3.01 4.50 2.04
CA PRO A 78 3.40 5.19 0.83
C PRO A 78 4.93 5.25 0.73
N VAL A 79 5.45 4.66 -0.34
CA VAL A 79 6.89 4.52 -0.63
C VAL A 79 7.59 5.89 -0.74
N ARG A 80 6.89 6.87 -1.31
CA ARG A 80 7.40 8.23 -1.57
C ARG A 80 7.53 9.09 -0.33
N VAL A 81 6.93 8.70 0.79
CA VAL A 81 7.06 9.45 2.04
C VAL A 81 8.40 9.09 2.67
N GLU A 82 9.25 10.10 2.89
CA GLU A 82 10.59 9.86 3.41
C GLU A 82 10.58 9.69 4.94
N LYS A 83 9.77 10.52 5.62
CA LYS A 83 9.76 10.61 7.08
C LYS A 83 8.35 10.40 7.61
N TRP A 84 8.22 9.67 8.71
CA TRP A 84 6.91 9.45 9.36
C TRP A 84 6.16 10.75 9.66
N LYS A 85 6.88 11.83 10.02
CA LYS A 85 6.29 13.16 10.27
C LYS A 85 5.59 13.78 9.04
N GLN A 86 5.95 13.35 7.83
CA GLN A 86 5.36 13.80 6.57
C GLN A 86 4.20 12.90 6.10
N MET A 87 3.95 11.79 6.82
CA MET A 87 2.92 10.83 6.48
C MET A 87 1.53 11.50 6.57
N PRO A 88 0.72 11.48 5.49
CA PRO A 88 -0.63 12.00 5.55
C PRO A 88 -1.46 11.28 6.61
N ARG A 89 -2.27 12.03 7.36
CA ARG A 89 -3.07 11.44 8.45
C ARG A 89 -4.07 10.39 7.94
N ALA A 90 -4.56 10.57 6.71
CA ALA A 90 -5.41 9.59 6.04
C ALA A 90 -4.72 8.23 5.90
N GLU A 91 -3.46 8.19 5.45
CA GLU A 91 -2.68 6.95 5.31
C GLU A 91 -2.44 6.25 6.65
N ILE A 92 -2.14 7.03 7.70
CA ILE A 92 -2.00 6.48 9.06
C ILE A 92 -3.31 5.84 9.52
N ASN A 93 -4.44 6.53 9.33
CA ASN A 93 -5.75 6.01 9.70
C ASN A 93 -6.11 4.74 8.90
N THR A 94 -5.82 4.71 7.59
CA THR A 94 -6.03 3.51 6.76
C THR A 94 -5.24 2.31 7.29
N MET A 95 -3.98 2.50 7.69
CA MET A 95 -3.19 1.42 8.30
C MET A 95 -3.78 0.95 9.64
N LEU A 96 -4.23 1.88 10.50
CA LEU A 96 -4.89 1.54 11.77
C LEU A 96 -6.21 0.78 11.56
N ASP A 97 -7.02 1.22 10.60
CA ASP A 97 -8.29 0.60 10.26
C ASP A 97 -8.08 -0.81 9.72
N ARG A 98 -7.02 -1.02 8.92
CA ARG A 98 -6.61 -2.37 8.47
C ARG A 98 -6.31 -3.29 9.64
N ILE A 99 -5.48 -2.85 10.58
CA ILE A 99 -5.11 -3.65 11.75
C ILE A 99 -6.33 -3.98 12.63
N LYS A 100 -7.30 -3.06 12.77
CA LYS A 100 -8.47 -3.25 13.63
C LYS A 100 -9.58 -4.06 12.97
N PHE A 101 -9.97 -3.68 11.76
CA PHE A 101 -11.25 -4.09 11.18
C PHE A 101 -11.12 -5.23 10.19
N PHE A 102 -9.95 -5.39 9.56
CA PHE A 102 -9.74 -6.43 8.57
C PHE A 102 -9.21 -7.71 9.24
N PRO A 103 -9.52 -8.88 8.68
CA PRO A 103 -8.85 -10.11 9.07
C PRO A 103 -7.33 -9.93 8.94
N CYS A 104 -6.60 -10.44 9.93
CA CYS A 104 -5.15 -10.44 9.93
C CYS A 104 -4.61 -11.05 8.63
N LEU A 105 -3.56 -10.51 8.04
CA LEU A 105 -2.98 -11.07 6.81
C LEU A 105 -2.50 -12.52 7.00
N THR A 106 -2.21 -12.90 8.25
CA THR A 106 -1.80 -14.25 8.61
C THR A 106 -2.94 -15.14 9.14
N MET A 107 -4.17 -14.62 9.28
CA MET A 107 -5.28 -15.31 9.94
C MET A 107 -6.66 -14.79 9.51
N LYS A 108 -7.68 -15.66 9.46
CA LYS A 108 -9.05 -15.21 9.12
C LYS A 108 -9.75 -14.45 10.27
N GLU A 109 -9.11 -14.26 11.41
CA GLU A 109 -9.63 -13.51 12.56
C GLU A 109 -9.08 -12.07 12.65
N LYS A 110 -9.87 -11.18 13.28
CA LYS A 110 -9.51 -9.79 13.60
C LYS A 110 -9.05 -9.64 15.04
N PHE A 111 -8.28 -8.60 15.37
CA PHE A 111 -7.90 -8.31 16.75
C PHE A 111 -9.01 -7.57 17.52
N ALA A 112 -9.14 -7.89 18.81
CA ALA A 112 -10.02 -7.17 19.73
C ALA A 112 -9.37 -5.85 20.20
N LEU A 113 -9.22 -4.88 19.27
CA LEU A 113 -8.59 -3.59 19.54
C LEU A 113 -9.63 -2.48 19.71
N ASP A 114 -9.52 -1.75 20.82
CA ASP A 114 -10.33 -0.57 21.09
C ASP A 114 -9.58 0.73 20.75
N LEU A 115 -9.71 1.18 19.49
CA LEU A 115 -9.13 2.45 19.03
C LEU A 115 -9.80 3.70 19.61
N THR A 116 -10.89 3.57 20.39
CA THR A 116 -11.45 4.72 21.13
C THR A 116 -10.56 5.12 22.30
N GLN A 117 -9.76 4.16 22.79
CA GLN A 117 -8.80 4.41 23.85
C GLN A 117 -7.54 5.08 23.28
N GLU A 118 -7.24 6.27 23.79
CA GLU A 118 -6.14 7.08 23.29
C GLU A 118 -4.78 6.38 23.41
N HIS A 119 -4.55 5.64 24.51
CA HIS A 119 -3.30 4.92 24.73
C HIS A 119 -3.10 3.75 23.74
N VAL A 120 -4.19 3.06 23.36
CA VAL A 120 -4.16 1.99 22.34
C VAL A 120 -3.77 2.59 21.00
N LYS A 121 -4.43 3.69 20.61
CA LYS A 121 -4.15 4.41 19.37
C LYS A 121 -2.71 4.92 19.32
N LYS A 122 -2.24 5.61 20.36
CA LYS A 122 -0.86 6.13 20.46
C LYS A 122 0.17 4.99 20.38
N SER A 123 -0.08 3.86 21.03
CA SER A 123 0.80 2.70 20.96
C SER A 123 0.90 2.14 19.53
N LEU A 124 -0.23 1.95 18.85
CA LEU A 124 -0.24 1.43 17.49
C LEU A 124 0.43 2.39 16.50
N GLU A 125 0.17 3.69 16.60
CA GLU A 125 0.85 4.70 15.77
C GLU A 125 2.36 4.71 16.00
N LYS A 126 2.81 4.59 17.26
CA LYS A 126 4.23 4.48 17.57
C LYS A 126 4.84 3.24 16.93
N GLN A 127 4.17 2.09 17.02
CA GLN A 127 4.66 0.85 16.42
C GLN A 127 4.69 0.90 14.90
N LEU A 128 3.67 1.49 14.26
CA LEU A 128 3.68 1.75 12.82
C LEU A 128 4.85 2.66 12.43
N SER A 129 5.09 3.74 13.17
CA SER A 129 6.23 4.65 12.98
C SER A 129 7.58 3.93 13.08
N ASP A 130 7.75 3.12 14.14
CA ASP A 130 8.99 2.37 14.36
C ASP A 130 9.22 1.34 13.25
N ARG A 131 8.18 0.61 12.83
CA ARG A 131 8.25 -0.35 11.73
C ARG A 131 8.52 0.32 10.38
N PHE A 132 7.90 1.46 10.11
CA PHE A 132 8.14 2.24 8.90
C PHE A 132 9.58 2.71 8.80
N ARG A 133 10.11 3.30 9.88
CA ARG A 133 11.51 3.75 9.93
C ARG A 133 12.48 2.59 9.70
N ASN A 134 12.28 1.46 10.39
CA ASN A 134 13.16 0.30 10.25
C ASN A 134 13.10 -0.28 8.83
N TRP A 135 11.89 -0.46 8.28
CA TRP A 135 11.69 -0.92 6.91
C TRP A 135 12.42 -0.03 5.90
N ARG A 136 12.30 1.30 6.00
CA ARG A 136 13.04 2.23 5.14
C ARG A 136 14.56 2.10 5.30
N CYS A 137 15.06 1.99 6.52
CA CYS A 137 16.48 1.78 6.79
C CYS A 137 16.99 0.48 6.15
N ASP A 138 16.21 -0.60 6.23
CA ASP A 138 16.59 -1.90 5.66
C ASP A 138 16.61 -1.85 4.13
N LEU A 139 15.61 -1.21 3.51
CA LEU A 139 15.59 -0.97 2.07
C LEU A 139 16.77 -0.09 1.61
N HIS A 140 17.08 0.98 2.34
CA HIS A 140 18.23 1.84 2.06
C HIS A 140 19.53 1.04 2.09
N LYS A 141 19.77 0.27 3.16
CA LYS A 141 20.96 -0.60 3.28
C LYS A 141 21.04 -1.64 2.16
N HIS A 142 19.91 -2.18 1.72
CA HIS A 142 19.85 -3.16 0.65
C HIS A 142 20.21 -2.54 -0.69
N PHE A 143 19.51 -1.48 -1.09
CA PHE A 143 19.66 -0.91 -2.43
C PHE A 143 20.94 -0.08 -2.61
N LYS A 144 21.52 0.45 -1.53
CA LYS A 144 22.83 1.11 -1.53
C LYS A 144 23.97 0.22 -2.04
N LYS A 145 23.80 -1.11 -2.01
CA LYS A 145 24.80 -2.07 -2.51
C LYS A 145 24.90 -2.10 -4.04
N PHE A 146 23.90 -1.57 -4.75
CA PHE A 146 23.83 -1.63 -6.21
C PHE A 146 24.06 -0.24 -6.81
N PRO A 147 25.09 -0.07 -7.66
CA PRO A 147 25.42 1.24 -8.22
C PRO A 147 24.38 1.72 -9.23
N THR A 148 23.62 0.81 -9.87
CA THR A 148 22.61 1.18 -10.87
C THR A 148 21.18 0.76 -10.52
N VAL A 149 20.19 1.53 -11.00
CA VAL A 149 18.76 1.18 -10.91
C VAL A 149 18.48 -0.20 -11.54
N VAL A 150 19.17 -0.53 -12.62
CA VAL A 150 19.00 -1.80 -13.34
C VAL A 150 19.43 -2.99 -12.47
N GLU A 151 20.58 -2.91 -11.81
CA GLU A 151 21.07 -3.96 -10.92
C GLU A 151 20.22 -4.07 -9.65
N ALA A 152 19.81 -2.94 -9.07
CA ALA A 152 18.89 -2.91 -7.94
C ALA A 152 17.54 -3.56 -8.28
N LYS A 153 16.99 -3.30 -9.48
CA LYS A 153 15.76 -3.94 -9.98
C LYS A 153 15.89 -5.46 -10.15
N ARG A 154 17.07 -5.95 -10.54
CA ARG A 154 17.35 -7.40 -10.65
C ARG A 154 17.49 -8.09 -9.29
N ASN A 155 17.67 -7.33 -8.22
CA ASN A 155 17.85 -7.83 -6.86
C ASN A 155 16.81 -7.19 -5.91
N PRO A 156 15.50 -7.49 -6.07
CA PRO A 156 14.48 -6.90 -5.23
C PRO A 156 14.63 -7.37 -3.78
N HIS A 157 14.39 -6.48 -2.81
CA HIS A 157 14.29 -6.84 -1.41
C HIS A 157 12.95 -7.56 -1.15
N GLU A 158 12.94 -8.60 -0.31
CA GLU A 158 11.76 -9.43 -0.02
C GLU A 158 10.50 -8.60 0.34
N SER A 159 10.69 -7.54 1.12
CA SER A 159 9.63 -6.66 1.62
C SER A 159 9.04 -5.70 0.58
N VAL A 160 9.62 -5.62 -0.62
CA VAL A 160 9.13 -4.81 -1.75
C VAL A 160 9.17 -5.60 -3.07
N SER A 161 9.20 -6.93 -2.97
CA SER A 161 9.25 -7.85 -4.12
C SER A 161 8.03 -7.73 -5.04
N ASN A 162 6.95 -7.07 -4.58
CA ASN A 162 5.91 -6.52 -5.44
C ASN A 162 6.54 -5.57 -6.47
N GLN A 163 6.68 -6.05 -7.71
CA GLN A 163 7.49 -5.44 -8.77
C GLN A 163 7.24 -3.93 -8.95
N LYS A 164 5.99 -3.46 -8.78
CA LYS A 164 5.64 -2.03 -8.85
C LYS A 164 6.18 -1.21 -7.67
N ILE A 165 5.99 -1.68 -6.44
CA ILE A 165 6.41 -0.99 -5.20
C ILE A 165 7.94 -0.96 -5.09
N GLY A 166 8.59 -2.10 -5.35
CA GLY A 166 10.06 -2.20 -5.33
C GLY A 166 10.69 -1.32 -6.40
N THR A 167 10.12 -1.27 -7.60
CA THR A 167 10.62 -0.41 -8.66
C THR A 167 10.56 1.07 -8.28
N ILE A 168 9.44 1.55 -7.70
CA ILE A 168 9.29 2.95 -7.28
C ILE A 168 10.35 3.29 -6.22
N PHE A 169 10.53 2.44 -5.21
CA PHE A 169 11.53 2.69 -4.16
C PHE A 169 12.95 2.80 -4.71
N VAL A 170 13.34 1.87 -5.60
CA VAL A 170 14.68 1.85 -6.20
C VAL A 170 14.97 3.13 -6.97
N ILE A 171 13.98 3.62 -7.73
CA ILE A 171 14.16 4.84 -8.53
C ILE A 171 14.25 6.06 -7.63
N ASP A 172 13.30 6.25 -6.70
CA ASP A 172 13.32 7.37 -5.76
C ASP A 172 14.64 7.41 -4.95
N PHE A 173 15.14 6.25 -4.52
CA PHE A 173 16.41 6.13 -3.80
C PHE A 173 17.61 6.60 -4.64
N GLN A 174 17.79 6.04 -5.83
CA GLN A 174 18.91 6.36 -6.72
C GLN A 174 18.86 7.83 -7.19
N SER A 175 17.66 8.34 -7.48
CA SER A 175 17.44 9.76 -7.78
C SER A 175 17.90 10.68 -6.66
N THR A 176 17.63 10.31 -5.41
CA THR A 176 18.03 11.11 -4.25
C THR A 176 19.54 11.05 -4.02
N GLU A 177 20.16 9.89 -4.17
CA GLU A 177 21.62 9.72 -4.00
C GLU A 177 22.43 10.42 -5.10
N ASN A 178 21.97 10.35 -6.35
CA ASN A 178 22.67 10.94 -7.50
C ASN A 178 22.35 12.42 -7.71
N GLY A 179 21.41 13.00 -6.94
CA GLY A 179 20.92 14.37 -7.12
C GLY A 179 20.04 14.56 -8.38
N GLU A 180 19.68 13.47 -9.06
CA GLU A 180 18.85 13.46 -10.26
C GLU A 180 17.39 13.22 -9.88
N MET A 181 16.63 14.29 -9.66
CA MET A 181 15.18 14.20 -9.44
C MET A 181 14.49 13.63 -10.69
N VAL A 182 14.01 12.38 -10.60
CA VAL A 182 13.20 11.78 -11.66
C VAL A 182 11.77 12.32 -11.56
N GLY A 183 11.35 13.10 -12.55
CA GLY A 183 10.00 13.65 -12.62
C GLY A 183 8.92 12.56 -12.63
N GLN A 184 7.70 12.89 -12.21
CA GLN A 184 6.59 11.91 -12.14
C GLN A 184 6.31 11.21 -13.47
N ILE A 185 6.45 11.92 -14.58
CA ILE A 185 6.24 11.41 -15.95
C ILE A 185 7.36 10.45 -16.37
N GLU A 186 8.62 10.81 -16.07
CA GLU A 186 9.79 9.94 -16.29
C GLU A 186 9.66 8.65 -15.48
N LEU A 187 9.27 8.76 -14.20
CA LEU A 187 9.00 7.61 -13.35
C LEU A 187 7.87 6.74 -13.91
N PHE A 188 6.77 7.36 -14.38
CA PHE A 188 5.65 6.64 -14.96
C PHE A 188 6.09 5.81 -16.17
N LYS A 189 6.90 6.39 -17.07
CA LYS A 189 7.53 5.66 -18.17
C LYS A 189 8.42 4.53 -17.64
N LEU A 190 9.30 4.81 -16.68
CA LEU A 190 10.28 3.83 -16.17
C LEU A 190 9.67 2.62 -15.45
N VAL A 191 8.43 2.73 -14.98
CA VAL A 191 7.69 1.61 -14.34
C VAL A 191 6.67 0.93 -15.28
N HIS A 192 6.23 1.59 -16.36
CA HIS A 192 5.27 1.06 -17.32
C HIS A 192 5.85 0.74 -18.70
N TRP A 193 7.14 1.04 -18.93
CA TRP A 193 7.84 0.77 -20.19
C TRP A 193 8.98 -0.22 -19.97
N LYS A 194 9.08 -1.22 -20.85
CA LYS A 194 10.19 -2.17 -20.94
C LYS A 194 10.88 -1.99 -22.30
N SER A 195 12.20 -1.94 -22.32
CA SER A 195 12.96 -1.69 -23.56
C SER A 195 12.75 -2.74 -24.65
N GLN A 196 12.36 -3.97 -24.29
CA GLN A 196 12.09 -5.07 -25.24
C GLN A 196 10.60 -5.21 -25.58
N ASP A 197 9.70 -4.98 -24.61
CA ASP A 197 8.26 -5.27 -24.76
C ASP A 197 7.40 -4.01 -24.99
N GLY A 198 7.99 -2.82 -24.89
CA GLY A 198 7.28 -1.54 -24.97
C GLY A 198 6.43 -1.26 -23.72
N TRP A 199 5.26 -0.66 -23.90
CA TRP A 199 4.33 -0.34 -22.81
C TRP A 199 3.70 -1.60 -22.22
N ILE A 200 3.62 -1.68 -20.89
CA ILE A 200 3.04 -2.81 -20.16
C ILE A 200 1.57 -3.06 -20.50
N ASN A 201 0.82 -2.02 -20.90
CA ASN A 201 -0.52 -2.11 -21.44
C ASN A 201 -0.87 -0.85 -22.25
N GLN A 202 -1.97 -0.92 -23.02
CA GLN A 202 -2.44 0.18 -23.85
C GLN A 202 -2.89 1.39 -23.01
N GLU A 203 -3.51 1.17 -21.85
CA GLU A 203 -3.94 2.25 -20.96
C GLU A 203 -2.78 3.12 -20.45
N ALA A 204 -1.65 2.49 -20.08
CA ALA A 204 -0.46 3.21 -19.65
C ALA A 204 0.15 4.02 -20.80
N ARG A 205 0.14 3.47 -22.01
CA ARG A 205 0.53 4.20 -23.21
C ARG A 205 -0.35 5.43 -23.43
N ASP A 206 -1.67 5.25 -23.43
CA ASP A 206 -2.63 6.33 -23.71
C ASP A 206 -2.57 7.41 -22.63
N TYR A 207 -2.38 7.03 -21.37
CA TYR A 207 -2.15 7.96 -20.26
C TYR A 207 -0.87 8.77 -20.47
N TYR A 208 0.24 8.11 -20.82
CA TYR A 208 1.50 8.81 -21.09
C TYR A 208 1.40 9.75 -22.29
N VAL A 209 0.75 9.32 -23.37
CA VAL A 209 0.54 10.14 -24.57
C VAL A 209 -0.32 11.36 -24.25
N ARG A 210 -1.35 11.25 -23.40
CA ARG A 210 -2.21 12.39 -23.01
C ARG A 210 -1.48 13.46 -22.19
N LEU A 211 -0.34 13.12 -21.57
CA LEU A 211 0.46 14.05 -20.80
C LEU A 211 1.42 14.88 -21.66
N PHE A 212 1.49 14.63 -22.97
CA PHE A 212 2.28 15.35 -23.98
C PHE A 212 1.42 15.77 -25.17
#